data_AF-A0A954FZR5-F1
#
_entry.id   AF-A0A954FZR5-F1
#
_cell.length_a   1.000
_cell.length_b   1.000
_cell.length_c   1.000
_cell.angle_alpha   90.00
_cell.angle_beta   90.00
_cell.angle_gamma   90.00
#
_symmetry.space_group_name_H-M   'P 1'
#
loop_
_entity.id
_entity.type
_entity.pdbx_description
1 polymer ?
#
loop_
_entity_poly.entity_id
_entity_poly.type
_entity_poly.pdbx_seq_one_letter_code
_entity_poly.pdbx_strand_id
1 'polypeptide(L)'
;MKSLVYQYLGCLILLSALSAQAAETAPKSTLSAYPEKVQLIGNRSRQQLLVSGTQDKQTVDLTRTVKFQTDQPAVIQVDETGVIHPLANGVATVIVSDGAQSIKIPVEVKDFDKQTLIDFEHDVHPMFSRFNCNGGSCHGKQRGQGGFQLSMFAFDPEFDYAALTKESRGRRASPLAPDQSLVLLKGAGKVPHGGGKKLPANSSYYQLLEQWIAEGATRSVADTPKLVKISAYPTEQIMQPKTKQQMVVTAHYSDGSTRDVTDLAEYMSSESV
;
A
#
# COMPACT_ATOMS: atom_id res chain seq x y z
N MET A 1 -72.27 68.85 23.15
CA MET A 1 -72.93 68.06 22.07
C MET A 1 -71.86 67.24 21.37
N LYS A 2 -72.02 65.90 21.36
CA LYS A 2 -71.23 64.82 20.68
C LYS A 2 -69.82 64.56 21.29
N SER A 3 -69.62 63.53 22.15
CA SER A 3 -69.59 62.05 21.96
C SER A 3 -68.14 61.56 21.76
N LEU A 4 -67.43 61.00 22.77
CA LEU A 4 -67.37 59.60 23.25
C LEU A 4 -66.34 58.71 22.49
N VAL A 5 -65.74 57.72 23.20
CA VAL A 5 -65.00 56.49 22.76
C VAL A 5 -63.45 56.54 22.94
N TYR A 6 -62.88 56.01 24.05
CA TYR A 6 -62.27 54.65 24.28
C TYR A 6 -60.83 54.51 23.71
N GLN A 7 -59.81 53.79 24.21
CA GLN A 7 -59.53 52.89 25.35
C GLN A 7 -58.01 52.57 25.34
N TYR A 8 -57.47 52.08 26.46
CA TYR A 8 -56.12 51.58 26.74
C TYR A 8 -55.42 50.68 25.69
N LEU A 9 -54.08 50.79 25.57
CA LEU A 9 -53.06 49.72 25.38
C LEU A 9 -51.67 50.42 25.25
N GLY A 10 -50.58 50.13 25.97
CA GLY A 10 -50.09 48.86 26.50
C GLY A 10 -49.22 48.17 25.45
N CYS A 11 -47.92 48.00 25.71
CA CYS A 11 -46.93 47.20 24.95
C CYS A 11 -46.38 47.83 23.64
N LEU A 12 -45.13 47.63 23.19
CA LEU A 12 -44.05 46.72 23.56
C LEU A 12 -42.75 47.33 22.98
N ILE A 13 -41.69 47.47 23.77
CA ILE A 13 -40.35 47.72 23.23
C ILE A 13 -39.88 46.39 22.64
N LEU A 14 -39.80 46.30 21.31
CA LEU A 14 -39.23 45.16 20.60
C LEU A 14 -37.70 45.17 20.79
N LEU A 15 -37.22 44.48 21.84
CA LEU A 15 -35.85 43.97 21.86
C LEU A 15 -35.78 42.83 20.84
N SER A 16 -35.24 43.10 19.66
CA SER A 16 -34.79 42.07 18.72
C SER A 16 -33.57 41.38 19.34
N ALA A 17 -33.80 40.28 20.07
CA ALA A 17 -32.76 39.34 20.43
C ALA A 17 -32.29 38.65 19.15
N LEU A 18 -31.18 39.15 18.59
CA LEU A 18 -30.38 38.40 17.63
C LEU A 18 -29.79 37.20 18.39
N SER A 19 -30.44 36.05 18.28
CA SER A 19 -29.84 34.78 18.68
C SER A 19 -28.66 34.52 17.75
N ALA A 20 -27.46 34.89 18.20
CA ALA A 20 -26.23 34.39 17.62
C ALA A 20 -26.18 32.89 17.93
N GLN A 21 -26.64 32.07 16.99
CA GLN A 21 -26.37 30.64 17.01
C GLN A 21 -24.85 30.52 16.91
N ALA A 22 -24.18 30.25 18.04
CA ALA A 22 -22.79 29.84 18.02
C ALA A 22 -22.73 28.61 17.08
N ALA A 23 -21.98 28.72 15.99
CA ALA A 23 -21.70 27.56 15.16
C ALA A 23 -21.02 26.53 16.06
N GLU A 24 -21.75 25.48 16.45
CA GLU A 24 -21.15 24.31 17.07
C GLU A 24 -20.12 23.80 16.08
N THR A 25 -18.85 24.05 16.38
CA THR A 25 -17.74 23.38 15.71
C THR A 25 -17.99 21.89 15.87
N ALA A 26 -18.32 21.23 14.76
CA ALA A 26 -18.53 19.79 14.75
C ALA A 26 -17.40 19.10 15.54
N PRO A 27 -17.72 18.16 16.44
CA PRO A 27 -16.71 17.52 17.27
C PRO A 27 -15.61 16.97 16.36
N LYS A 28 -14.35 17.35 16.65
CA LYS A 28 -13.19 16.89 15.89
C LYS A 28 -13.22 15.37 15.88
N SER A 29 -13.23 14.77 14.69
CA SER A 29 -13.26 13.32 14.56
C SER A 29 -12.11 12.71 15.35
N THR A 30 -12.41 11.68 16.13
CA THR A 30 -11.43 10.88 16.86
C THR A 30 -10.77 9.85 15.94
N LEU A 31 -11.27 9.71 14.71
CA LEU A 31 -10.67 8.92 13.65
C LEU A 31 -9.58 9.71 12.93
N SER A 32 -8.50 9.02 12.59
CA SER A 32 -7.43 9.52 11.74
C SER A 32 -6.98 8.41 10.79
N ALA A 33 -6.43 8.78 9.64
CA ALA A 33 -5.88 7.84 8.69
C ALA A 33 -4.46 8.23 8.30
N TYR A 34 -3.62 7.22 8.09
CA TYR A 34 -2.31 7.35 7.51
C TYR A 34 -2.21 6.53 6.22
N PRO A 35 -1.68 7.10 5.12
CA PRO A 35 -1.43 8.54 4.95
C PRO A 35 -2.73 9.36 4.88
N GLU A 36 -2.66 10.65 5.20
CA GLU A 36 -3.83 11.56 5.18
C GLU A 36 -4.28 11.92 3.74
N LYS A 37 -3.41 11.71 2.76
CA LYS A 37 -3.66 11.88 1.32
C LYS A 37 -2.86 10.84 0.55
N VAL A 38 -3.37 10.43 -0.60
CA VAL A 38 -2.76 9.38 -1.42
C VAL A 38 -2.50 9.87 -2.83
N GLN A 39 -1.32 9.56 -3.36
CA GLN A 39 -1.02 9.69 -4.77
C GLN A 39 -0.58 8.33 -5.31
N LEU A 40 -1.24 7.88 -6.37
CA LEU A 40 -0.97 6.63 -7.07
C LEU A 40 -0.41 6.98 -8.46
N ILE A 41 0.74 6.40 -8.81
CA ILE A 41 1.40 6.64 -10.10
C ILE A 41 1.53 5.31 -10.84
N GLY A 42 0.91 5.23 -12.02
CA GLY A 42 0.88 4.02 -12.83
C GLY A 42 -0.10 2.95 -12.33
N ASN A 43 -0.46 2.05 -13.23
CA ASN A 43 -1.45 1.00 -12.97
C ASN A 43 -1.02 -0.10 -11.97
N ARG A 44 0.28 -0.21 -11.65
CA ARG A 44 0.82 -1.17 -10.67
C ARG A 44 0.95 -0.60 -9.26
N SER A 45 0.68 0.69 -9.06
CA SER A 45 0.78 1.31 -7.74
C SER A 45 -0.32 0.83 -6.80
N ARG A 46 -0.06 0.93 -5.50
CA ARG A 46 -1.02 0.66 -4.44
C ARG A 46 -0.72 1.51 -3.23
N GLN A 47 -1.70 1.65 -2.34
CA GLN A 47 -1.51 2.28 -1.04
C GLN A 47 -2.35 1.56 0.01
N GLN A 48 -1.73 1.09 1.08
CA GLN A 48 -2.42 0.62 2.28
C GLN A 48 -2.70 1.81 3.19
N LEU A 49 -3.94 1.89 3.68
CA LEU A 49 -4.34 2.81 4.72
C LEU A 49 -4.17 2.17 6.09
N LEU A 50 -3.86 2.98 7.09
CA LEU A 50 -3.96 2.64 8.50
C LEU A 50 -4.93 3.61 9.14
N VAL A 51 -5.96 3.10 9.80
CA VAL A 51 -6.98 3.92 10.46
C VAL A 51 -6.84 3.75 11.96
N SER A 52 -6.73 4.88 12.66
CA SER A 52 -6.58 4.93 14.11
C SER A 52 -7.73 5.67 14.76
N GLY A 53 -8.12 5.20 15.94
CA GLY A 53 -9.03 5.89 16.85
C GLY A 53 -8.40 6.15 18.20
N THR A 54 -9.17 6.73 19.12
CA THR A 54 -8.78 6.89 20.53
C THR A 54 -9.72 6.10 21.42
N GLN A 55 -9.19 5.22 22.26
CA GLN A 55 -9.92 4.50 23.31
C GLN A 55 -9.14 4.60 24.63
N ASP A 56 -9.80 4.99 25.72
CA ASP A 56 -9.17 5.14 27.04
C ASP A 56 -7.90 6.00 27.04
N LYS A 57 -7.90 7.06 26.21
CA LYS A 57 -6.76 7.98 25.95
C LYS A 57 -5.55 7.33 25.26
N GLN A 58 -5.70 6.12 24.73
CA GLN A 58 -4.69 5.43 23.92
C GLN A 58 -5.12 5.39 22.45
N THR A 59 -4.13 5.47 21.54
CA THR A 59 -4.35 5.27 20.11
C THR A 59 -4.55 3.79 19.84
N VAL A 60 -5.63 3.43 19.14
CA VAL A 60 -5.94 2.03 18.77
C VAL A 60 -6.08 1.89 17.26
N ASP A 61 -5.64 0.75 16.72
CA ASP A 61 -5.85 0.38 15.32
C ASP A 61 -7.30 -0.03 15.10
N LEU A 62 -8.00 0.73 14.25
CA LEU A 62 -9.39 0.47 13.84
C LEU A 62 -9.49 0.04 12.38
N THR A 63 -8.37 -0.16 11.69
CA THR A 63 -8.34 -0.44 10.24
C THR A 63 -9.22 -1.63 9.86
N ARG A 64 -9.30 -2.65 10.72
CA ARG A 64 -10.07 -3.89 10.47
C ARG A 64 -11.51 -3.84 10.96
N THR A 65 -11.94 -2.73 11.54
CA THR A 65 -13.30 -2.55 12.08
C THR A 65 -14.07 -1.43 11.38
N VAL A 66 -13.37 -0.55 10.68
CA VAL A 66 -13.98 0.47 9.83
C VAL A 66 -14.40 -0.09 8.46
N LYS A 67 -15.27 0.66 7.79
CA LYS A 67 -15.67 0.42 6.39
C LYS A 67 -14.99 1.41 5.47
N PHE A 68 -14.45 0.90 4.38
CA PHE A 68 -13.87 1.70 3.29
C PHE A 68 -14.83 1.77 2.11
N GLN A 69 -15.01 2.96 1.55
CA GLN A 69 -15.77 3.20 0.33
C GLN A 69 -15.05 4.25 -0.52
N THR A 70 -15.30 4.26 -1.83
CA THR A 70 -14.84 5.31 -2.75
C THR A 70 -16.05 6.02 -3.35
N ASP A 71 -15.93 7.33 -3.55
CA ASP A 71 -16.91 8.11 -4.31
C ASP A 71 -16.76 7.95 -5.84
N GLN A 72 -15.62 7.42 -6.31
CA GLN A 72 -15.29 7.23 -7.71
C GLN A 72 -14.80 5.80 -7.98
N PRO A 73 -15.71 4.80 -8.04
CA PRO A 73 -15.34 3.39 -8.26
C PRO A 73 -14.80 3.11 -9.67
N ALA A 74 -14.90 4.07 -10.60
CA ALA A 74 -14.25 3.98 -11.91
C ALA A 74 -12.78 4.43 -11.90
N VAL A 75 -12.33 5.15 -10.87
CA VAL A 75 -10.97 5.71 -10.76
C VAL A 75 -10.10 4.87 -9.83
N ILE A 76 -10.66 4.41 -8.72
CA ILE A 76 -9.97 3.55 -7.75
C ILE A 76 -10.88 2.44 -7.25
N GLN A 77 -10.26 1.37 -6.77
CA GLN A 77 -10.86 0.39 -5.88
C GLN A 77 -10.19 0.51 -4.51
N VAL A 78 -10.97 0.38 -3.44
CA VAL A 78 -10.45 0.17 -2.08
C VAL A 78 -11.04 -1.13 -1.54
N ASP A 79 -10.19 -2.02 -1.04
CA ASP A 79 -10.64 -3.30 -0.48
C ASP A 79 -11.02 -3.19 1.00
N GLU A 80 -11.58 -4.29 1.54
CA GLU A 80 -12.02 -4.37 2.94
C GLU A 80 -10.86 -4.24 3.96
N THR A 81 -9.61 -4.40 3.52
CA THR A 81 -8.41 -4.25 4.35
C THR A 81 -7.79 -2.85 4.29
N GLY A 82 -8.40 -1.95 3.50
CA GLY A 82 -7.94 -0.57 3.33
C GLY A 82 -6.83 -0.42 2.30
N VAL A 83 -6.69 -1.35 1.35
CA VAL A 83 -5.72 -1.22 0.25
C VAL A 83 -6.40 -0.59 -0.97
N ILE A 84 -5.80 0.49 -1.46
CA ILE A 84 -6.25 1.23 -2.64
C ILE A 84 -5.47 0.76 -3.87
N HIS A 85 -6.20 0.45 -4.93
CA HIS A 85 -5.69 0.12 -6.25
C HIS A 85 -6.24 1.10 -7.30
N PRO A 86 -5.42 1.61 -8.22
CA PRO A 86 -5.89 2.48 -9.29
C PRO A 86 -6.63 1.69 -10.37
N LEU A 87 -7.63 2.32 -11.00
CA LEU A 87 -8.40 1.78 -12.14
C LEU A 87 -8.40 2.71 -13.35
N ALA A 88 -8.21 4.02 -13.14
CA ALA A 88 -8.04 5.03 -14.20
C ALA A 88 -7.38 6.29 -13.63
N ASN A 89 -6.87 7.16 -14.50
CA ASN A 89 -6.43 8.51 -14.10
C ASN A 89 -7.61 9.32 -13.53
N GLY A 90 -7.35 10.13 -12.49
CA GLY A 90 -8.38 11.00 -11.92
C GLY A 90 -8.18 11.32 -10.44
N VAL A 91 -9.20 11.94 -9.86
CA VAL A 91 -9.28 12.24 -8.43
C VAL A 91 -10.45 11.48 -7.83
N ALA A 92 -10.24 10.90 -6.66
CA ALA A 92 -11.23 10.17 -5.89
C ALA A 92 -11.08 10.49 -4.41
N THR A 93 -12.07 10.12 -3.62
CA THR A 93 -12.04 10.21 -2.15
C THR A 93 -12.34 8.84 -1.58
N VAL A 94 -11.44 8.33 -0.73
CA VAL A 94 -11.77 7.20 0.14
C VAL A 94 -12.48 7.74 1.37
N ILE A 95 -13.68 7.23 1.61
CA ILE A 95 -14.51 7.50 2.78
C ILE A 95 -14.31 6.35 3.76
N VAL A 96 -13.85 6.67 4.96
CA VAL A 96 -13.65 5.71 6.04
C VAL A 96 -14.67 5.99 7.14
N SER A 97 -15.41 4.98 7.58
CA SER A 97 -16.40 5.12 8.65
C SER A 97 -16.34 3.97 9.67
N ASP A 98 -16.47 4.31 10.94
CA ASP A 98 -16.67 3.36 12.06
C ASP A 98 -18.17 3.16 12.42
N GLY A 99 -19.08 3.74 11.63
CA GLY A 99 -20.53 3.76 11.87
C GLY A 99 -21.03 4.97 12.65
N ALA A 100 -20.17 5.69 13.39
CA ALA A 100 -20.52 6.90 14.13
C ALA A 100 -19.91 8.16 13.51
N GLN A 101 -18.68 8.04 13.02
CA GLN A 101 -17.90 9.10 12.40
C GLN A 101 -17.49 8.71 10.98
N SER A 102 -17.03 9.69 10.22
CA SER A 102 -16.42 9.46 8.93
C SER A 102 -15.30 10.46 8.66
N ILE A 103 -14.23 9.99 8.04
CA ILE A 103 -13.14 10.82 7.52
C ILE A 103 -13.00 10.60 6.01
N LYS A 104 -12.46 11.60 5.33
CA LYS A 104 -12.27 11.61 3.88
C LYS A 104 -10.78 11.71 3.56
N ILE A 105 -10.30 10.80 2.74
CA ILE A 105 -8.91 10.70 2.32
C ILE A 105 -8.86 10.98 0.82
N PRO A 106 -8.33 12.14 0.39
CA PRO A 106 -8.20 12.44 -1.03
C PRO A 106 -7.17 11.52 -1.69
N VAL A 107 -7.50 11.04 -2.88
CA VAL A 107 -6.68 10.17 -3.72
C VAL A 107 -6.55 10.77 -5.10
N GLU A 108 -5.33 10.85 -5.62
CA GLU A 108 -5.03 11.26 -6.99
C GLU A 108 -4.33 10.11 -7.72
N VAL A 109 -4.83 9.73 -8.89
CA VAL A 109 -4.21 8.74 -9.77
C VAL A 109 -3.63 9.44 -10.99
N LYS A 110 -2.34 9.22 -11.25
CA LYS A 110 -1.58 9.76 -12.38
C LYS A 110 -0.93 8.64 -13.19
N ASP A 111 -0.64 8.95 -14.45
CA ASP A 111 0.12 8.09 -15.36
C ASP A 111 -0.40 6.64 -15.46
N PHE A 112 -1.71 6.42 -15.25
CA PHE A 112 -2.30 5.07 -15.21
C PHE A 112 -2.00 4.24 -16.47
N ASP A 113 -2.23 4.83 -17.65
CA ASP A 113 -2.02 4.19 -18.95
C ASP A 113 -0.58 4.31 -19.46
N LYS A 114 0.30 4.99 -18.71
CA LYS A 114 1.70 5.14 -19.11
C LYS A 114 2.41 3.80 -18.93
N GLN A 115 2.87 3.24 -20.05
CA GLN A 115 3.71 2.05 -20.00
C GLN A 115 5.04 2.38 -19.31
N THR A 116 5.24 1.77 -18.16
CA THR A 116 6.52 1.79 -17.44
C THR A 116 7.11 0.39 -17.47
N LEU A 117 8.34 0.30 -17.96
CA LEU A 117 9.12 -0.93 -17.91
C LEU A 117 9.30 -1.37 -16.46
N ILE A 118 9.42 -2.68 -16.26
CA ILE A 118 9.67 -3.26 -14.95
C ILE A 118 11.17 -3.20 -14.67
N ASP A 119 11.53 -2.58 -13.56
CA ASP A 119 12.94 -2.47 -13.15
C ASP A 119 13.31 -3.64 -12.22
N PHE A 120 14.41 -4.32 -12.52
CA PHE A 120 14.79 -5.51 -11.75
C PHE A 120 14.99 -5.20 -10.27
N GLU A 121 15.70 -4.11 -9.93
CA GLU A 121 16.07 -3.82 -8.55
C GLU A 121 14.87 -3.31 -7.74
N HIS A 122 13.98 -2.56 -8.38
CA HIS A 122 12.80 -2.02 -7.71
C HIS A 122 11.63 -2.99 -7.61
N ASP A 123 11.39 -3.78 -8.64
CA ASP A 123 10.15 -4.54 -8.79
C ASP A 123 10.34 -6.04 -8.59
N VAL A 124 11.43 -6.61 -9.12
CA VAL A 124 11.65 -8.06 -9.16
C VAL A 124 12.48 -8.55 -7.97
N HIS A 125 13.59 -7.88 -7.70
CA HIS A 125 14.57 -8.28 -6.69
C HIS A 125 13.97 -8.37 -5.28
N PRO A 126 13.11 -7.42 -4.82
CA PRO A 126 12.49 -7.51 -3.50
C PRO A 126 11.58 -8.74 -3.33
N MET A 127 11.03 -9.27 -4.43
CA MET A 127 10.16 -10.44 -4.39
C MET A 127 10.89 -11.68 -3.89
N PHE A 128 12.20 -11.81 -4.13
CA PHE A 128 12.96 -12.96 -3.66
C PHE A 128 13.02 -13.03 -2.14
N SER A 129 13.11 -11.88 -1.46
CA SER A 129 12.97 -11.80 0.00
C SER A 129 11.53 -12.07 0.41
N ARG A 130 10.55 -11.45 -0.24
CA ARG A 130 9.13 -11.63 0.08
C ARG A 130 8.68 -13.09 0.06
N PHE A 131 9.17 -13.88 -0.88
CA PHE A 131 8.86 -15.32 -1.00
C PHE A 131 9.91 -16.24 -0.34
N ASN A 132 10.86 -15.66 0.40
CA ASN A 132 11.94 -16.36 1.09
C ASN A 132 12.73 -17.32 0.15
N CYS A 133 12.99 -16.87 -1.08
CA CYS A 133 13.79 -17.56 -2.07
C CYS A 133 15.29 -17.41 -1.77
N ASN A 134 15.69 -16.20 -1.36
CA ASN A 134 17.07 -15.80 -1.06
C ASN A 134 17.44 -15.92 0.44
N GLY A 135 16.64 -16.64 1.23
CA GLY A 135 16.94 -16.94 2.62
C GLY A 135 18.00 -18.04 2.77
N GLY A 136 18.64 -18.09 3.95
CA GLY A 136 19.72 -19.02 4.28
C GLY A 136 19.35 -20.51 4.26
N SER A 137 18.05 -20.85 4.19
CA SER A 137 17.58 -22.23 4.03
C SER A 137 17.41 -22.66 2.56
N CYS A 138 17.36 -21.70 1.63
CA CYS A 138 17.03 -21.91 0.21
C CYS A 138 18.19 -21.50 -0.71
N HIS A 139 17.97 -20.54 -1.63
CA HIS A 139 18.99 -20.12 -2.61
C HIS A 139 19.99 -19.13 -2.05
N GLY A 140 19.71 -18.50 -0.89
CA GLY A 140 20.61 -17.58 -0.20
C GLY A 140 21.73 -18.22 0.61
N LYS A 141 21.76 -19.55 0.70
CA LYS A 141 22.82 -20.27 1.44
C LYS A 141 24.14 -20.27 0.66
N GLN A 142 25.26 -20.49 1.35
CA GLN A 142 26.63 -20.30 0.82
C GLN A 142 26.92 -20.96 -0.55
N ARG A 143 26.22 -22.04 -0.92
CA ARG A 143 26.38 -22.74 -2.22
C ARG A 143 25.10 -22.75 -3.06
N GLY A 144 24.10 -21.96 -2.69
CA GLY A 144 22.76 -22.02 -3.27
C GLY A 144 22.12 -23.41 -3.18
N GLN A 145 21.10 -23.65 -4.01
CA GLN A 145 20.39 -24.93 -4.08
C GLN A 145 20.07 -25.31 -5.53
N GLY A 146 20.30 -26.58 -5.89
CA GLY A 146 20.01 -27.06 -7.25
C GLY A 146 20.83 -26.35 -8.33
N GLY A 147 22.05 -25.91 -8.00
CA GLY A 147 22.92 -25.13 -8.88
C GLY A 147 22.47 -23.68 -9.09
N PHE A 148 21.49 -23.19 -8.33
CA PHE A 148 21.04 -21.80 -8.37
C PHE A 148 21.31 -21.12 -7.02
N GLN A 149 22.08 -20.04 -7.06
CA GLN A 149 22.46 -19.27 -5.89
C GLN A 149 21.97 -17.83 -6.03
N LEU A 150 21.42 -17.32 -4.95
CA LEU A 150 21.12 -15.91 -4.76
C LEU A 150 21.97 -15.39 -3.60
N SER A 151 22.22 -14.09 -3.60
CA SER A 151 22.81 -13.35 -2.51
C SER A 151 21.88 -13.43 -1.29
N MET A 152 22.45 -13.59 -0.10
CA MET A 152 21.67 -13.74 1.13
C MET A 152 20.87 -12.45 1.41
N PHE A 153 19.55 -12.56 1.54
CA PHE A 153 18.66 -11.40 1.74
C PHE A 153 18.80 -10.31 0.66
N ALA A 154 19.12 -10.69 -0.58
CA ALA A 154 19.20 -9.77 -1.71
C ALA A 154 20.27 -8.65 -1.52
N PHE A 155 21.38 -8.95 -0.85
CA PHE A 155 22.44 -7.96 -0.59
C PHE A 155 23.22 -7.52 -1.86
N ASP A 156 23.23 -8.34 -2.92
CA ASP A 156 23.96 -8.06 -4.16
C ASP A 156 23.04 -8.22 -5.40
N PRO A 157 22.42 -7.13 -5.86
CA PRO A 157 21.53 -7.14 -7.02
C PRO A 157 22.20 -7.59 -8.33
N GLU A 158 23.49 -7.27 -8.53
CA GLU A 158 24.20 -7.64 -9.77
C GLU A 158 24.46 -9.15 -9.83
N PHE A 159 24.88 -9.72 -8.71
CA PHE A 159 25.05 -11.16 -8.56
C PHE A 159 23.72 -11.89 -8.82
N ASP A 160 22.63 -11.43 -8.20
CA ASP A 160 21.31 -12.04 -8.32
C ASP A 160 20.76 -11.95 -9.74
N TYR A 161 20.90 -10.80 -10.38
CA TYR A 161 20.53 -10.62 -11.78
C TYR A 161 21.29 -11.57 -12.70
N ALA A 162 22.61 -11.69 -12.54
CA ALA A 162 23.43 -12.59 -13.34
C ALA A 162 23.07 -14.06 -13.14
N ALA A 163 22.82 -14.47 -11.88
CA ALA A 163 22.38 -15.82 -11.55
C ALA A 163 21.02 -16.16 -12.18
N LEU A 164 20.14 -15.17 -12.30
CA LEU A 164 18.82 -15.34 -12.90
C LEU A 164 18.85 -15.36 -14.44
N THR A 165 19.65 -14.50 -15.06
CA THR A 165 19.58 -14.24 -16.51
C THR A 165 20.69 -14.90 -17.34
N LYS A 166 21.87 -15.16 -16.76
CA LYS A 166 23.05 -15.64 -17.51
C LYS A 166 23.35 -17.11 -17.26
N GLU A 167 23.23 -17.56 -16.02
CA GLU A 167 23.52 -18.94 -15.64
C GLU A 167 22.50 -19.95 -16.20
N SER A 168 22.83 -21.25 -16.15
CA SER A 168 22.01 -22.33 -16.72
C SER A 168 21.64 -22.09 -18.21
N ARG A 169 22.50 -21.34 -18.93
CA ARG A 169 22.30 -20.92 -20.32
C ARG A 169 21.02 -20.08 -20.51
N GLY A 170 20.71 -19.21 -19.55
CA GLY A 170 19.56 -18.29 -19.59
C GLY A 170 18.20 -18.94 -19.35
N ARG A 171 18.12 -20.24 -19.05
CA ARG A 171 16.84 -20.95 -18.88
C ARG A 171 16.02 -20.53 -17.66
N ARG A 172 16.62 -19.79 -16.71
CA ARG A 172 15.92 -19.38 -15.48
C ARG A 172 14.99 -18.20 -15.69
N ALA A 173 15.40 -17.24 -16.51
CA ALA A 173 14.59 -16.13 -17.01
C ALA A 173 14.88 -16.02 -18.52
N SER A 174 14.01 -16.62 -19.34
CA SER A 174 14.21 -16.75 -20.79
C SER A 174 13.20 -15.87 -21.54
N PRO A 175 13.62 -14.70 -22.05
CA PRO A 175 12.72 -13.80 -22.79
C PRO A 175 12.10 -14.43 -24.05
N LEU A 176 12.76 -15.42 -24.66
CA LEU A 176 12.26 -16.12 -25.85
C LEU A 176 11.06 -17.05 -25.56
N ALA A 177 10.85 -17.41 -24.29
CA ALA A 177 9.73 -18.22 -23.84
C ALA A 177 9.45 -17.87 -22.36
N PRO A 178 8.88 -16.69 -22.07
CA PRO A 178 8.78 -16.18 -20.71
C PRO A 178 8.06 -17.15 -19.78
N ASP A 179 6.93 -17.71 -20.22
CA ASP A 179 6.10 -18.68 -19.51
C ASP A 179 6.81 -20.02 -19.21
N GLN A 180 7.86 -20.34 -19.97
CA GLN A 180 8.71 -21.54 -19.80
C GLN A 180 9.93 -21.29 -18.91
N SER A 181 10.09 -20.08 -18.38
CA SER A 181 11.21 -19.73 -17.51
C SER A 181 11.20 -20.53 -16.22
N LEU A 182 12.33 -21.18 -15.89
CA LEU A 182 12.39 -22.08 -14.74
C LEU A 182 12.06 -21.38 -13.42
N VAL A 183 12.32 -20.07 -13.27
CA VAL A 183 11.96 -19.31 -12.08
C VAL A 183 10.44 -19.29 -11.85
N LEU A 184 9.65 -19.14 -12.92
CA LEU A 184 8.19 -19.18 -12.88
C LEU A 184 7.68 -20.60 -12.67
N LEU A 185 8.17 -21.55 -13.47
CA LEU A 185 7.69 -22.94 -13.43
C LEU A 185 7.97 -23.59 -12.07
N LYS A 186 9.18 -23.42 -11.51
CA LYS A 186 9.53 -23.95 -10.19
C LYS A 186 8.85 -23.16 -9.07
N GLY A 187 8.84 -21.82 -9.16
CA GLY A 187 8.17 -20.97 -8.18
C GLY A 187 6.69 -21.32 -8.01
N ALA A 188 5.98 -21.53 -9.12
CA ALA A 188 4.57 -21.92 -9.13
C ALA A 188 4.30 -23.40 -8.83
N GLY A 189 5.35 -24.22 -8.72
CA GLY A 189 5.22 -25.67 -8.53
C GLY A 189 4.67 -26.41 -9.76
N LYS A 190 4.76 -25.81 -10.96
CA LYS A 190 4.41 -26.45 -12.24
C LYS A 190 5.41 -27.55 -12.61
N VAL A 191 6.64 -27.46 -12.10
CA VAL A 191 7.67 -28.51 -12.16
C VAL A 191 8.31 -28.70 -10.79
N PRO A 192 8.99 -29.84 -10.52
CA PRO A 192 9.59 -30.10 -9.21
C PRO A 192 10.60 -29.01 -8.80
N HIS A 193 10.32 -28.35 -7.67
CA HIS A 193 11.18 -27.30 -7.09
C HIS A 193 12.04 -27.81 -5.92
N GLY A 194 11.53 -28.76 -5.13
CA GLY A 194 12.16 -29.22 -3.89
C GLY A 194 11.92 -28.30 -2.68
N GLY A 195 11.79 -26.99 -2.90
CA GLY A 195 11.40 -26.00 -1.87
C GLY A 195 9.89 -25.73 -1.78
N GLY A 196 9.06 -26.52 -2.48
CA GLY A 196 7.62 -26.33 -2.57
C GLY A 196 7.20 -25.15 -3.47
N LYS A 197 5.90 -24.84 -3.46
CA LYS A 197 5.31 -23.70 -4.18
C LYS A 197 5.60 -22.40 -3.41
N LYS A 198 6.29 -21.46 -4.06
CA LYS A 198 6.72 -20.18 -3.48
C LYS A 198 6.04 -18.97 -4.14
N LEU A 199 5.77 -19.04 -5.44
CA LEU A 199 5.23 -17.94 -6.25
C LEU A 199 3.92 -18.41 -6.91
N PRO A 200 2.74 -18.14 -6.33
CA PRO A 200 1.46 -18.58 -6.89
C PRO A 200 1.22 -18.04 -8.30
N ALA A 201 0.82 -18.90 -9.23
CA ALA A 201 0.61 -18.53 -10.64
C ALA A 201 -0.50 -17.48 -10.87
N ASN A 202 -1.44 -17.35 -9.93
CA ASN A 202 -2.51 -16.36 -9.97
C ASN A 202 -2.19 -15.08 -9.20
N SER A 203 -0.95 -14.90 -8.74
CA SER A 203 -0.54 -13.67 -8.04
C SER A 203 -0.09 -12.59 -9.02
N SER A 204 -0.29 -11.32 -8.62
CA SER A 204 0.27 -10.17 -9.34
C SER A 204 1.79 -10.25 -9.46
N TYR A 205 2.46 -10.83 -8.47
CA TYR A 205 3.90 -11.06 -8.47
C TYR A 205 4.37 -12.03 -9.56
N TYR A 206 3.62 -13.11 -9.80
CA TYR A 206 3.92 -14.02 -10.92
C TYR A 206 3.83 -13.27 -12.24
N GLN A 207 2.76 -12.49 -12.43
CA GLN A 207 2.53 -11.70 -13.64
C GLN A 207 3.60 -10.63 -13.83
N LEU A 208 4.03 -9.97 -12.75
CA LEU A 208 5.12 -8.99 -12.77
C LEU A 208 6.43 -9.64 -13.23
N LEU A 209 6.80 -10.79 -12.65
CA LEU A 209 8.02 -11.49 -13.04
C LEU A 209 7.96 -12.00 -14.48
N GLU A 210 6.83 -12.54 -14.91
CA GLU A 210 6.60 -12.98 -16.29
C GLU A 210 6.70 -11.81 -17.29
N GLN A 211 6.08 -10.68 -16.97
CA GLN A 211 6.13 -9.46 -17.77
C GLN A 211 7.55 -8.91 -17.86
N TRP A 212 8.31 -8.87 -16.75
CA TRP A 212 9.72 -8.44 -16.78
C TRP A 212 10.58 -9.34 -17.68
N ILE A 213 10.35 -10.66 -17.65
CA ILE A 213 11.03 -11.59 -18.55
C ILE A 213 10.64 -11.32 -20.01
N ALA A 214 9.34 -11.09 -20.27
CA ALA A 214 8.83 -10.77 -21.60
C ALA A 214 9.37 -9.43 -22.15
N GLU A 215 9.66 -8.47 -21.28
CA GLU A 215 10.31 -7.19 -21.60
C GLU A 215 11.82 -7.32 -21.89
N GLY A 216 12.35 -8.54 -21.88
CA GLY A 216 13.76 -8.81 -22.17
C GLY A 216 14.60 -9.07 -20.92
N ALA A 217 13.98 -9.18 -19.74
CA ALA A 217 14.65 -9.35 -18.46
C ALA A 217 15.71 -8.27 -18.22
N THR A 218 15.37 -7.01 -18.46
CA THR A 218 16.31 -5.89 -18.39
C THR A 218 16.81 -5.64 -16.98
N ARG A 219 18.12 -5.42 -16.83
CA ARG A 219 18.76 -5.14 -15.53
C ARG A 219 18.28 -3.84 -14.90
N SER A 220 18.21 -2.79 -15.69
CA SER A 220 17.84 -1.46 -15.21
C SER A 220 17.06 -0.74 -16.29
N VAL A 221 16.14 0.09 -15.85
CA VAL A 221 15.46 1.06 -16.70
C VAL A 221 16.18 2.41 -16.57
N ALA A 222 16.30 3.13 -17.68
CA ALA A 222 16.92 4.46 -17.65
C ALA A 222 16.12 5.40 -16.76
N ASP A 223 16.81 6.29 -16.05
CA ASP A 223 16.21 7.28 -15.15
C ASP A 223 15.40 6.70 -13.98
N THR A 224 15.52 5.40 -13.69
CA THR A 224 14.97 4.79 -12.48
C THR A 224 15.50 5.53 -11.23
N PRO A 225 14.63 6.14 -10.40
CA PRO A 225 15.02 6.81 -9.17
C PRO A 225 15.76 5.86 -8.21
N LYS A 226 16.73 6.31 -7.43
CA LYS A 226 17.41 5.43 -6.46
C LYS A 226 16.63 5.35 -5.16
N LEU A 227 16.59 4.19 -4.52
CA LEU A 227 16.07 4.06 -3.16
C LEU A 227 16.94 4.88 -2.19
N VAL A 228 16.30 5.76 -1.42
CA VAL A 228 16.97 6.63 -0.43
C VAL A 228 16.75 6.13 0.99
N LYS A 229 15.52 5.74 1.33
CA LYS A 229 15.18 5.21 2.65
C LYS A 229 13.92 4.35 2.62
N ILE A 230 13.77 3.51 3.64
CA ILE A 230 12.53 2.82 3.97
C ILE A 230 12.06 3.34 5.32
N SER A 231 10.77 3.62 5.46
CA SER A 231 10.14 4.00 6.73
C SER A 231 8.96 3.10 7.03
N ALA A 232 8.72 2.83 8.30
CA ALA A 232 7.50 2.15 8.75
C ALA A 232 6.70 3.07 9.67
N TYR A 233 5.37 3.01 9.56
CA TYR A 233 4.44 3.73 10.42
C TYR A 233 3.38 2.77 10.98
N PRO A 234 3.01 2.84 12.28
CA PRO A 234 3.62 3.72 13.30
C PRO A 234 5.05 3.28 13.64
N THR A 235 5.88 4.23 14.09
CA THR A 235 7.26 3.95 14.53
C THR A 235 7.33 3.40 15.95
N GLU A 236 6.30 3.67 16.76
CA GLU A 236 6.13 3.20 18.13
C GLU A 236 4.63 3.03 18.40
N GLN A 237 4.26 2.01 19.16
CA GLN A 237 2.87 1.80 19.56
C GLN A 237 2.81 1.07 20.90
N ILE A 238 2.01 1.61 21.83
CA ILE A 238 1.69 0.93 23.10
C ILE A 238 0.50 0.00 22.83
N MET A 239 0.69 -1.29 23.09
CA MET A 239 -0.30 -2.32 22.77
C MET A 239 -0.76 -3.07 24.01
N GLN A 240 -2.05 -3.41 24.04
CA GLN A 240 -2.60 -4.35 25.01
C GLN A 240 -2.31 -5.79 24.57
N PRO A 241 -2.19 -6.76 25.50
CA PRO A 241 -2.02 -8.16 25.15
C PRO A 241 -3.09 -8.65 24.17
N LYS A 242 -2.68 -9.48 23.19
CA LYS A 242 -3.56 -10.10 22.18
C LYS A 242 -4.27 -9.10 21.24
N THR A 243 -3.77 -7.88 21.12
CA THR A 243 -4.22 -6.91 20.09
C THR A 243 -3.36 -7.00 18.83
N LYS A 244 -3.84 -6.41 17.75
CA LYS A 244 -3.14 -6.34 16.45
C LYS A 244 -2.89 -4.88 16.09
N GLN A 245 -1.82 -4.64 15.34
CA GLN A 245 -1.46 -3.35 14.79
C GLN A 245 -1.13 -3.51 13.30
N GLN A 246 -1.82 -2.77 12.45
CA GLN A 246 -1.46 -2.57 11.06
C GLN A 246 -0.23 -1.64 10.99
N MET A 247 0.66 -1.89 10.04
CA MET A 247 1.77 -0.99 9.74
C MET A 247 1.77 -0.69 8.25
N VAL A 248 2.21 0.51 7.87
CA VAL A 248 2.49 0.89 6.49
C VAL A 248 3.99 1.04 6.32
N VAL A 249 4.56 0.37 5.32
CA VAL A 249 5.99 0.46 4.98
C VAL A 249 6.13 1.19 3.66
N THR A 250 6.92 2.25 3.65
CA THR A 250 7.07 3.15 2.51
C THR A 250 8.53 3.20 2.07
N ALA A 251 8.78 2.92 0.80
CA ALA A 251 10.04 3.22 0.12
C ALA A 251 10.04 4.66 -0.37
N HIS A 252 11.14 5.38 -0.19
CA HIS A 252 11.33 6.77 -0.62
C HIS A 252 12.48 6.83 -1.62
N TYR A 253 12.27 7.50 -2.74
CA TYR A 253 13.22 7.53 -3.85
C TYR A 253 13.86 8.91 -4.07
N SER A 254 14.94 8.94 -4.85
CA SER A 254 15.77 10.13 -5.07
C SER A 254 15.08 11.26 -5.83
N ASP A 255 14.00 10.97 -6.54
CA ASP A 255 13.15 11.95 -7.22
C ASP A 255 12.04 12.52 -6.32
N GLY A 256 11.99 12.11 -5.04
CA GLY A 256 10.97 12.48 -4.09
C GLY A 256 9.69 11.64 -4.17
N SER A 257 9.61 10.69 -5.10
CA SER A 257 8.48 9.75 -5.16
C SER A 257 8.53 8.75 -4.00
N THR A 258 7.38 8.15 -3.72
CA THR A 258 7.22 7.14 -2.67
C THR A 258 6.40 5.97 -3.16
N ARG A 259 6.67 4.77 -2.62
CA ARG A 259 5.90 3.56 -2.91
C ARG A 259 5.54 2.85 -1.62
N ASP A 260 4.28 2.42 -1.52
CA ASP A 260 3.88 1.45 -0.52
C ASP A 260 4.50 0.10 -0.85
N VAL A 261 5.37 -0.38 0.05
CA VAL A 261 6.04 -1.68 -0.03
C VAL A 261 5.65 -2.57 1.15
N THR A 262 4.51 -2.29 1.78
CA THR A 262 4.01 -3.04 2.94
C THR A 262 3.82 -4.51 2.62
N ASP A 263 3.33 -4.83 1.44
CA ASP A 263 3.10 -6.21 0.99
C ASP A 263 4.39 -6.92 0.53
N LEU A 264 5.50 -6.18 0.38
CA LEU A 264 6.84 -6.70 0.13
C LEU A 264 7.64 -6.91 1.42
N ALA A 265 7.26 -6.25 2.51
CA ALA A 265 7.99 -6.29 3.77
C ALA A 265 7.90 -7.67 4.47
N GLU A 266 8.97 -8.02 5.16
CA GLU A 266 9.02 -9.10 6.14
C GLU A 266 9.21 -8.50 7.53
N TYR A 267 8.49 -9.02 8.53
CA TYR A 267 8.48 -8.51 9.88
C TYR A 267 9.06 -9.56 10.82
N MET A 268 10.05 -9.15 11.62
CA MET A 268 10.70 -10.02 12.61
C MET A 268 10.74 -9.31 13.97
N SER A 269 10.63 -10.09 15.03
CA SER A 269 10.86 -9.63 16.41
C SER A 269 12.31 -9.89 16.77
N SER A 270 12.97 -8.92 17.42
CA SER A 270 14.28 -9.14 18.07
C SER A 270 14.17 -9.92 19.37
N GLU A 271 12.98 -9.93 19.98
CA GLU A 271 12.67 -10.74 21.16
C GLU A 271 12.31 -12.16 20.75
N SER A 272 12.87 -13.14 21.48
CA SER A 272 12.49 -14.54 21.34
C SER A 272 11.03 -14.73 21.75
N VAL A 273 10.23 -15.29 20.84
CA VAL A 273 8.84 -15.73 21.11
C VAL A 273 8.85 -17.01 21.94
#